data_AF-A0A2V6NJF1-F1
#
_entry.id   AF-A0A2V6NJF1-F1
#
_cell.length_a   1.000
_cell.length_b   1.000
_cell.length_c   1.000
_cell.angle_alpha   90.00
_cell.angle_beta   90.00
_cell.angle_gamma   90.00
#
_symmetry.space_group_name_H-M   'P 1'
#
loop_
_entity.id
_entity.type
_entity.pdbx_description
1 polymer ?
#
loop_
_entity_poly.entity_id
_entity_poly.type
_entity_poly.pdbx_seq_one_letter_code
_entity_poly.pdbx_strand_id
1 'polypeptide(L)'
;MLKTHAPLLLGLTGVLSLLPLSLGAQQINRTILPVPEPQPPTITELDARNAKAPPRFEVKAPKGAPNVVVVLLDDIGFGQSSAFGGPCKMQTAEKLAAAGLRYNDFHTTALCSPTRTALLTGRNHHVNNAGAIMELATAFPGNTGIRPQSVAPVAEMLRLNGYSTAAFGKYHETPPWEVSVSGPLDRWPTHSGFDKFYGFIGGET
;
A
#
# COMPACT_ATOMS: atom_id res chain seq x y z
N MET A 1 -65.92 49.62 39.65
CA MET A 1 -65.96 50.92 38.96
C MET A 1 -65.07 50.83 37.73
N LEU A 2 -65.59 51.24 36.56
CA LEU A 2 -65.07 51.02 35.20
C LEU A 2 -63.62 51.51 34.92
N LYS A 3 -62.96 50.83 33.96
CA LYS A 3 -62.25 51.31 32.73
C LYS A 3 -60.97 50.47 32.47
N THR A 4 -60.94 49.48 31.56
CA THR A 4 -60.63 49.51 30.10
C THR A 4 -59.35 50.24 29.67
N HIS A 5 -58.34 49.53 29.10
CA HIS A 5 -57.79 49.72 27.74
C HIS A 5 -56.63 48.73 27.37
N ALA A 6 -56.87 47.95 26.30
CA ALA A 6 -56.06 47.58 25.11
C ALA A 6 -54.53 47.24 25.15
N PRO A 7 -54.03 46.41 24.19
CA PRO A 7 -52.85 45.54 24.35
C PRO A 7 -51.58 46.01 23.59
N LEU A 8 -50.42 45.48 23.96
CA LEU A 8 -49.15 45.66 23.24
C LEU A 8 -48.70 44.32 22.63
N LEU A 9 -48.74 44.21 21.30
CA LEU A 9 -48.08 43.15 20.54
C LEU A 9 -46.57 43.44 20.50
N LEU A 10 -45.73 42.51 20.99
CA LEU A 10 -44.30 42.46 20.67
C LEU A 10 -44.06 41.31 19.67
N GLY A 11 -43.58 41.66 18.48
CA GLY A 11 -43.24 40.72 17.43
C GLY A 11 -41.97 39.93 17.74
N LEU A 12 -42.03 38.60 17.58
CA LEU A 12 -40.86 37.76 17.45
C LEU A 12 -40.41 37.73 15.98
N THR A 13 -39.38 38.51 15.65
CA THR A 13 -38.60 38.30 14.42
C THR A 13 -37.57 37.20 14.69
N GLY A 14 -37.86 35.98 14.25
CA GLY A 14 -36.91 34.87 14.25
C GLY A 14 -35.84 35.09 13.19
N VAL A 15 -34.61 35.37 13.63
CA VAL A 15 -33.42 35.34 12.76
C VAL A 15 -33.02 33.88 12.60
N LEU A 16 -33.34 33.29 11.45
CA LEU A 16 -32.89 31.97 11.06
C LEU A 16 -31.41 32.08 10.66
N SER A 17 -30.49 31.84 11.60
CA SER A 17 -29.06 31.80 11.32
C SER A 17 -28.74 30.55 10.50
N LEU A 18 -28.59 30.71 9.19
CA LEU A 18 -28.00 29.70 8.30
C LEU A 18 -26.51 29.57 8.63
N LEU A 19 -26.16 28.60 9.47
CA LEU A 19 -24.78 28.18 9.63
C LEU A 19 -24.30 27.56 8.31
N PRO A 20 -23.13 27.95 7.78
CA PRO A 20 -22.59 27.32 6.59
C PRO A 20 -22.27 25.86 6.91
N LEU A 21 -22.88 24.93 6.18
CA LEU A 21 -22.46 23.54 6.15
C LEU A 21 -21.01 23.54 5.64
N SER A 22 -20.06 23.37 6.56
CA SER A 22 -18.70 23.04 6.17
C SER A 22 -18.79 21.71 5.41
N LEU A 23 -18.46 21.71 4.11
CA LEU A 23 -18.15 20.49 3.37
C LEU A 23 -16.93 19.84 4.03
N GLY A 24 -17.17 19.07 5.09
CA GLY A 24 -16.16 18.22 5.69
C GLY A 24 -15.72 17.23 4.62
N ALA A 25 -14.41 17.17 4.36
CA ALA A 25 -13.84 16.15 3.49
C ALA A 25 -14.37 14.79 3.93
N GLN A 26 -15.16 14.15 3.06
CA GLN A 26 -15.74 12.86 3.38
C GLN A 26 -14.61 11.89 3.71
N GLN A 27 -14.66 11.33 4.92
CA GLN A 27 -13.61 10.45 5.41
C GLN A 27 -13.56 9.21 4.52
N ILE A 28 -12.51 9.11 3.70
CA ILE A 28 -12.34 8.02 2.74
C ILE A 28 -12.25 6.69 3.50
N ASN A 29 -13.13 5.74 3.17
CA ASN A 29 -13.00 4.38 3.67
C ASN A 29 -11.81 3.69 2.98
N ARG A 30 -10.83 3.26 3.77
CA ARG A 30 -9.56 2.67 3.31
C ARG A 30 -9.44 1.16 3.57
N THR A 31 -10.50 0.52 4.08
CA THR A 31 -10.50 -0.93 4.37
C THR A 31 -10.89 -1.77 3.14
N ILE A 32 -11.51 -1.14 2.14
CA ILE A 32 -11.89 -1.75 0.88
C ILE A 32 -11.15 -1.01 -0.23
N LEU A 33 -10.38 -1.74 -1.03
CA LEU A 33 -9.53 -1.20 -2.09
C LEU A 33 -9.90 -1.88 -3.43
N PRO A 34 -9.77 -1.17 -4.57
CA PRO A 34 -9.42 0.25 -4.70
C PRO A 34 -10.51 1.18 -4.14
N VAL A 35 -10.12 2.39 -3.72
CA VAL A 35 -11.09 3.40 -3.25
C VAL A 35 -12.02 3.77 -4.41
N PRO A 36 -13.36 3.65 -4.25
CA PRO A 36 -14.30 4.00 -5.31
C PRO A 36 -14.21 5.48 -5.68
N GLU A 37 -14.24 5.77 -6.98
CA GLU A 37 -14.30 7.14 -7.48
C GLU A 37 -15.66 7.78 -7.15
N PRO A 38 -15.70 9.03 -6.63
CA PRO A 38 -16.94 9.73 -6.40
C PRO A 38 -17.64 10.05 -7.73
N GLN A 39 -18.97 9.92 -7.75
CA GLN A 39 -19.75 10.30 -8.92
C GLN A 39 -19.67 11.81 -9.14
N PRO A 40 -19.14 12.29 -10.29
CA PRO A 40 -19.07 13.72 -10.56
C PRO A 40 -20.49 14.27 -10.80
N PRO A 41 -20.76 15.55 -10.45
CA PRO A 41 -22.03 16.18 -10.76
C PRO A 41 -22.21 16.29 -12.28
N THR A 42 -23.46 16.18 -12.74
CA THR A 42 -23.80 16.37 -14.15
C THR A 42 -23.43 17.79 -14.60
N ILE A 43 -22.61 17.89 -15.64
CA ILE A 43 -22.25 19.17 -16.26
C ILE A 43 -23.43 19.61 -17.14
N THR A 44 -24.06 20.73 -16.79
CA THR A 44 -25.22 21.28 -17.53
C THR A 44 -24.83 22.34 -18.56
N GLU A 45 -23.59 22.82 -18.54
CA GLU A 45 -23.07 23.76 -19.53
C GLU A 45 -22.88 23.06 -20.88
N LEU A 46 -23.49 23.60 -21.92
CA LEU A 46 -23.50 23.02 -23.27
C LEU A 46 -22.33 23.52 -24.12
N ASP A 47 -21.82 24.73 -23.85
CA ASP A 47 -20.62 25.23 -24.52
C ASP A 47 -19.37 24.69 -23.82
N ALA A 48 -18.68 23.77 -24.48
CA ALA A 48 -17.46 23.15 -23.97
C ALA A 48 -16.35 24.16 -23.60
N ARG A 49 -16.37 25.37 -24.16
CA ARG A 49 -15.40 26.45 -23.83
C ARG A 49 -15.68 27.08 -22.46
N ASN A 50 -16.92 26.98 -21.99
CA ASN A 50 -17.38 27.51 -20.71
C ASN A 50 -17.49 26.42 -19.63
N ALA A 51 -17.50 25.15 -20.03
CA ALA A 51 -17.57 24.01 -19.13
C ALA A 51 -16.31 23.90 -18.25
N LYS A 52 -16.52 23.70 -16.95
CA LYS A 52 -15.43 23.45 -15.98
C LYS A 52 -15.28 21.96 -15.74
N ALA A 53 -14.07 21.44 -15.98
CA ALA A 53 -13.76 20.05 -15.68
C ALA A 53 -13.83 19.80 -14.16
N PRO A 54 -14.38 18.65 -13.71
CA PRO A 54 -14.30 18.27 -12.30
C PRO A 54 -12.84 18.05 -11.91
N PRO A 55 -12.49 18.23 -10.62
CA PRO A 55 -11.16 17.90 -10.15
C PRO A 55 -10.88 16.41 -10.38
N ARG A 56 -9.63 16.10 -10.76
CA ARG A 56 -9.19 14.70 -10.89
C ARG A 56 -9.32 14.00 -9.54
N PHE A 57 -9.94 12.83 -9.52
CA PHE A 57 -9.93 11.97 -8.34
C PHE A 57 -8.52 11.40 -8.12
N GLU A 58 -7.95 11.69 -6.95
CA GLU A 58 -6.64 11.20 -6.55
C GLU A 58 -6.71 10.69 -5.12
N VAL A 59 -6.28 9.43 -4.91
CA VAL A 59 -6.06 8.89 -3.57
C VAL A 59 -4.65 9.27 -3.15
N LYS A 60 -4.54 10.09 -2.09
CA LYS A 60 -3.25 10.46 -1.48
C LYS A 60 -3.06 9.72 -0.17
N ALA A 61 -1.81 9.46 0.20
CA ALA A 61 -1.48 8.95 1.52
C ALA A 61 -2.08 9.86 2.62
N PRO A 62 -2.56 9.31 3.74
CA PRO A 62 -3.09 10.11 4.85
C PRO A 62 -2.09 11.16 5.34
N LYS A 63 -2.60 12.29 5.85
CA LYS A 63 -1.73 13.30 6.46
C LYS A 63 -0.98 12.69 7.65
N GLY A 64 0.35 12.84 7.66
CA GLY A 64 1.21 12.27 8.69
C GLY A 64 1.51 10.78 8.53
N ALA A 65 1.11 10.16 7.42
CA ALA A 65 1.53 8.81 7.07
C ALA A 65 3.07 8.70 7.04
N PRO A 66 3.67 7.70 7.68
CA PRO A 66 5.12 7.54 7.71
C PRO A 66 5.65 7.03 6.37
N ASN A 67 6.89 7.35 6.05
CA ASN A 67 7.61 6.63 5.00
C ASN A 67 8.02 5.26 5.52
N VAL A 68 7.76 4.21 4.74
CA VAL A 68 8.14 2.84 5.08
C VAL A 68 9.26 2.40 4.15
N VAL A 69 10.40 2.01 4.72
CA VAL A 69 11.55 1.48 3.98
C VAL A 69 11.87 0.11 4.52
N VAL A 70 11.85 -0.90 3.65
CA VAL A 70 12.23 -2.28 3.97
C VAL A 70 13.57 -2.56 3.30
N VAL A 71 14.58 -2.89 4.11
CA VAL A 71 15.88 -3.34 3.62
C VAL A 71 15.96 -4.84 3.84
N LEU A 72 15.90 -5.60 2.75
CA LEU A 72 16.02 -7.05 2.76
C LEU A 72 17.42 -7.44 2.27
N LEU A 73 18.16 -8.18 3.10
CA LEU A 73 19.48 -8.71 2.78
C LEU A 73 19.34 -10.14 2.25
N ASP A 74 20.08 -10.48 1.20
CA ASP A 74 20.08 -11.82 0.61
C ASP A 74 21.20 -12.66 1.25
N ASP A 75 20.90 -13.92 1.60
CA ASP A 75 21.84 -14.92 2.13
C ASP A 75 22.69 -14.46 3.33
N ILE A 76 22.12 -13.63 4.22
CA ILE A 76 22.77 -13.25 5.48
C ILE A 76 22.26 -14.11 6.65
N GLY A 77 23.18 -14.78 7.33
CA GLY A 77 22.96 -15.50 8.56
C GLY A 77 23.02 -14.58 9.79
N PHE A 78 22.25 -14.95 10.83
CA PHE A 78 22.14 -14.19 12.08
C PHE A 78 23.49 -13.81 12.70
N GLY A 79 24.44 -14.75 12.73
CA GLY A 79 25.76 -14.57 13.34
C GLY A 79 26.81 -13.88 12.46
N GLN A 80 26.46 -13.38 11.27
CA GLN A 80 27.45 -12.73 10.39
C GLN A 80 27.68 -11.26 10.78
N SER A 81 26.60 -10.52 11.08
CA SER A 81 26.69 -9.07 11.35
C SER A 81 27.31 -8.77 12.72
N SER A 82 28.22 -7.79 12.77
CA SER A 82 28.75 -7.26 14.03
C SER A 82 27.67 -6.64 14.93
N ALA A 83 26.55 -6.20 14.35
CA ALA A 83 25.37 -5.78 15.10
C ALA A 83 24.75 -6.91 15.94
N PHE A 84 25.13 -8.17 15.73
CA PHE A 84 24.73 -9.34 16.51
C PHE A 84 25.95 -10.11 17.08
N GLY A 85 27.13 -9.49 17.12
CA GLY A 85 28.37 -10.09 17.61
C GLY A 85 29.15 -10.89 16.57
N GLY A 86 28.74 -10.83 15.30
CA GLY A 86 29.41 -11.49 14.18
C GLY A 86 30.69 -10.80 13.70
N PRO A 87 31.49 -11.46 12.86
CA PRO A 87 32.78 -10.94 12.41
C PRO A 87 32.67 -9.86 11.31
N CYS A 88 31.55 -9.78 10.58
CA CYS A 88 31.36 -8.80 9.51
C CYS A 88 31.03 -7.43 10.09
N LYS A 89 31.99 -6.50 10.02
CA LYS A 89 31.81 -5.13 10.51
C LYS A 89 30.76 -4.38 9.68
N MET A 90 29.61 -4.12 10.29
CA MET A 90 28.47 -3.44 9.66
C MET A 90 28.06 -2.19 10.46
N GLN A 91 28.90 -1.15 10.42
CA GLN A 91 28.74 0.06 11.25
C GLN A 91 27.36 0.73 11.11
N THR A 92 26.78 0.75 9.91
CA THR A 92 25.43 1.30 9.70
C THR A 92 24.36 0.46 10.40
N ALA A 93 24.47 -0.88 10.34
CA ALA A 93 23.54 -1.77 11.03
C ALA A 93 23.67 -1.65 12.56
N GLU A 94 24.89 -1.49 13.08
CA GLU A 94 25.14 -1.23 14.50
C GLU A 94 24.45 0.06 14.97
N LYS A 95 24.57 1.15 14.20
CA LYS A 95 23.89 2.42 14.51
C LYS A 95 22.37 2.27 14.52
N LEU A 96 21.80 1.55 13.53
CA LEU A 96 20.37 1.28 13.48
C LEU A 96 19.89 0.45 14.68
N ALA A 97 20.64 -0.60 15.03
CA ALA A 97 20.34 -1.44 16.17
C ALA A 97 20.43 -0.67 17.51
N ALA A 98 21.40 0.23 17.67
CA ALA A 98 21.57 1.04 18.88
C ALA A 98 20.49 2.12 19.04
N ALA A 99 19.92 2.61 17.94
CA ALA A 99 18.90 3.65 17.93
C ALA A 99 17.46 3.11 17.81
N GLY A 100 17.27 1.79 17.77
CA GLY A 100 15.99 1.16 17.47
C GLY A 100 15.77 -0.16 18.18
N LEU A 101 14.86 -0.96 17.62
CA LEU A 101 14.58 -2.31 18.12
C LEU A 101 15.46 -3.33 17.38
N ARG A 102 15.92 -4.35 18.12
CA ARG A 102 16.66 -5.49 17.59
C ARG A 102 16.04 -6.78 18.12
N TYR A 103 15.77 -7.71 17.21
CA TYR A 103 15.15 -9.00 17.54
C TYR A 103 16.21 -10.11 17.53
N ASN A 104 16.24 -10.92 18.58
CA ASN A 104 17.04 -12.14 18.67
C ASN A 104 16.26 -13.41 18.30
N ASP A 105 14.96 -13.26 18.02
CA ASP A 105 14.04 -14.31 17.59
C ASP A 105 13.17 -13.78 16.44
N PHE A 106 13.69 -13.89 15.22
CA PHE A 106 13.03 -13.48 13.99
C PHE A 106 13.27 -14.56 12.94
N HIS A 107 12.19 -15.04 12.31
CA HIS A 107 12.26 -16.17 11.40
C HIS A 107 11.86 -15.77 9.97
N THR A 108 12.62 -16.30 9.03
CA THR A 108 12.29 -16.33 7.61
C THR A 108 11.99 -17.78 7.20
N THR A 109 11.62 -17.98 5.94
CA THR A 109 11.69 -19.34 5.38
C THR A 109 13.14 -19.68 5.05
N ALA A 110 13.40 -20.94 4.68
CA ALA A 110 14.75 -21.41 4.35
C ALA A 110 15.27 -20.95 2.97
N LEU A 111 14.42 -20.34 2.13
CA LEU A 111 14.74 -19.99 0.75
C LEU A 111 14.31 -18.55 0.42
N CYS A 112 14.93 -17.97 -0.59
CA CYS A 112 14.71 -16.60 -1.06
C CYS A 112 13.26 -16.34 -1.52
N SER A 113 12.77 -17.01 -2.56
CA SER A 113 11.40 -16.76 -3.09
C SER A 113 10.30 -16.99 -2.03
N PRO A 114 10.32 -18.08 -1.24
CA PRO A 114 9.33 -18.28 -0.19
C PRO A 114 9.39 -17.20 0.91
N THR A 115 10.56 -16.68 1.26
CA THR A 115 10.71 -15.56 2.22
C THR A 115 10.15 -14.26 1.65
N ARG A 116 10.47 -13.96 0.40
CA ARG A 116 10.08 -12.70 -0.28
C ARG A 116 8.57 -12.63 -0.48
N THR A 117 7.96 -13.71 -0.97
CA THR A 117 6.50 -13.79 -1.10
C THR A 117 5.79 -13.71 0.25
N ALA A 118 6.30 -14.36 1.29
CA ALA A 118 5.73 -14.26 2.63
C ALA A 118 5.85 -12.84 3.21
N LEU A 119 6.98 -12.17 2.99
CA LEU A 119 7.21 -10.78 3.39
C LEU A 119 6.23 -9.82 2.68
N LEU A 120 6.05 -9.97 1.36
CA LEU A 120 5.16 -9.10 0.61
C LEU A 120 3.69 -9.31 0.95
N THR A 121 3.26 -10.51 1.31
CA THR A 121 1.82 -10.79 1.46
C THR A 121 1.36 -10.99 2.89
N GLY A 122 2.28 -11.19 3.83
CA GLY A 122 1.96 -11.57 5.21
C GLY A 122 1.28 -12.94 5.30
N ARG A 123 1.41 -13.79 4.28
CA ARG A 123 0.85 -15.14 4.23
C ARG A 123 1.95 -16.20 4.24
N ASN A 124 1.62 -17.39 4.73
CA ASN A 124 2.49 -18.55 4.60
C ASN A 124 2.86 -18.78 3.13
N HIS A 125 4.12 -19.11 2.86
CA HIS A 125 4.64 -19.24 1.49
C HIS A 125 3.93 -20.31 0.65
N HIS A 126 3.36 -21.37 1.24
CA HIS A 126 2.51 -22.31 0.50
C HIS A 126 1.18 -21.70 0.05
N VAL A 127 0.58 -20.79 0.84
CA VAL A 127 -0.62 -20.03 0.40
C VAL A 127 -0.28 -19.12 -0.78
N ASN A 128 0.97 -18.65 -0.85
CA ASN A 128 1.49 -17.89 -1.99
C ASN A 128 1.89 -18.78 -3.20
N ASN A 129 1.74 -20.11 -3.10
CA ASN A 129 2.26 -21.07 -4.08
C ASN A 129 3.79 -21.01 -4.28
N ALA A 130 4.55 -20.59 -3.26
CA ALA A 130 6.00 -20.57 -3.24
C ALA A 130 6.52 -21.60 -2.23
N GLY A 131 6.40 -22.89 -2.54
CA GLY A 131 6.91 -23.98 -1.70
C GLY A 131 8.42 -24.15 -1.79
N ALA A 132 9.01 -23.74 -2.91
CA ALA A 132 10.45 -23.67 -3.18
C ALA A 132 10.78 -22.36 -3.89
N ILE A 133 12.02 -22.22 -4.38
CA ILE A 133 12.38 -21.13 -5.29
C ILE A 133 11.52 -21.18 -6.57
N MET A 134 11.31 -20.03 -7.22
CA MET A 134 10.43 -19.92 -8.40
C MET A 134 10.85 -20.86 -9.54
N GLU A 135 12.14 -21.17 -9.65
CA GLU A 135 12.74 -22.09 -10.61
C GLU A 135 12.33 -23.56 -10.40
N LEU A 136 11.89 -23.92 -9.19
CA LEU A 136 11.44 -25.26 -8.82
C LEU A 136 9.91 -25.33 -8.63
N ALA A 137 9.19 -24.38 -9.24
CA ALA A 137 7.74 -24.43 -9.28
C ALA A 137 7.23 -25.68 -10.03
N THR A 138 6.04 -26.13 -9.65
CA THR A 138 5.39 -27.35 -10.13
C THR A 138 3.95 -27.07 -10.57
N ALA A 139 3.22 -28.05 -11.08
CA ALA A 139 1.79 -27.89 -11.34
C ALA A 139 0.91 -28.07 -10.08
N PHE A 140 1.51 -28.42 -8.93
CA PHE A 140 0.76 -28.77 -7.73
C PHE A 140 0.50 -27.54 -6.83
N PRO A 141 -0.71 -27.44 -6.22
CA PRO A 141 -1.02 -26.39 -5.26
C PRO A 141 0.00 -26.34 -4.11
N GLY A 142 0.32 -25.14 -3.65
CA GLY A 142 1.34 -24.92 -2.63
C GLY A 142 2.74 -24.69 -3.19
N ASN A 143 2.97 -24.94 -4.49
CA ASN A 143 4.25 -24.68 -5.15
C ASN A 143 4.09 -24.44 -6.66
N THR A 144 3.08 -23.68 -7.10
CA THR A 144 2.88 -23.37 -8.52
C THR A 144 3.75 -22.23 -9.07
N GLY A 145 4.42 -21.46 -8.20
CA GLY A 145 5.11 -20.23 -8.57
C GLY A 145 4.16 -19.07 -8.92
N ILE A 146 2.84 -19.27 -8.78
CA ILE A 146 1.81 -18.28 -9.13
C ILE A 146 1.05 -17.89 -7.87
N ARG A 147 1.29 -16.67 -7.38
CA ARG A 147 0.52 -16.11 -6.28
C ARG A 147 -0.97 -16.05 -6.64
N PRO A 148 -1.88 -16.62 -5.83
CA PRO A 148 -3.32 -16.55 -6.08
C PRO A 148 -3.84 -15.10 -6.05
N GLN A 149 -4.85 -14.80 -6.86
CA GLN A 149 -5.50 -13.48 -6.89
C GLN A 149 -6.23 -13.13 -5.58
N SER A 150 -6.49 -14.13 -4.71
CA SER A 150 -7.01 -13.93 -3.35
C SER A 150 -5.95 -13.43 -2.36
N VAL A 151 -4.70 -13.26 -2.78
CA VAL A 151 -3.57 -12.83 -1.95
C VAL A 151 -2.98 -11.54 -2.51
N ALA A 152 -3.36 -10.42 -1.91
CA ALA A 152 -2.84 -9.10 -2.26
C ALA A 152 -1.48 -8.82 -1.61
N PRO A 153 -0.46 -8.36 -2.36
CA PRO A 153 0.79 -7.88 -1.80
C PRO A 153 0.61 -6.53 -1.09
N VAL A 154 1.38 -6.30 -0.04
CA VAL A 154 1.38 -5.06 0.75
C VAL A 154 1.72 -3.84 -0.09
N ALA A 155 2.57 -3.99 -1.10
CA ALA A 155 2.89 -2.93 -2.05
C ALA A 155 1.62 -2.44 -2.78
N GLU A 156 0.77 -3.35 -3.24
CA GLU A 156 -0.49 -2.99 -3.90
C GLU A 156 -1.45 -2.29 -2.93
N MET A 157 -1.59 -2.81 -1.72
CA MET A 157 -2.44 -2.19 -0.69
C MET A 157 -1.98 -0.77 -0.34
N LEU A 158 -0.68 -0.53 -0.25
CA LEU A 158 -0.09 0.79 -0.01
C LEU A 158 -0.29 1.72 -1.20
N ARG A 159 -0.03 1.24 -2.43
CA ARG A 159 -0.23 1.99 -3.68
C ARG A 159 -1.68 2.43 -3.85
N LEU A 160 -2.63 1.52 -3.64
CA LEU A 160 -4.07 1.82 -3.69
C LEU A 160 -4.53 2.76 -2.56
N ASN A 161 -3.72 2.92 -1.51
CA ASN A 161 -3.92 3.90 -0.44
C ASN A 161 -3.20 5.25 -0.68
N GLY A 162 -2.58 5.42 -1.85
CA GLY A 162 -1.97 6.68 -2.26
C GLY A 162 -0.51 6.84 -1.83
N TYR A 163 0.17 5.77 -1.43
CA TYR A 163 1.62 5.77 -1.31
C TYR A 163 2.26 5.65 -2.70
N SER A 164 3.40 6.32 -2.89
CA SER A 164 4.30 5.98 -3.98
C SER A 164 5.14 4.77 -3.59
N THR A 165 5.20 3.78 -4.46
CA THR A 165 5.81 2.48 -4.15
C THR A 165 6.96 2.17 -5.10
N ALA A 166 8.06 1.65 -4.58
CA ALA A 166 9.20 1.26 -5.41
C ALA A 166 9.94 0.05 -4.83
N ALA A 167 10.48 -0.78 -5.72
CA ALA A 167 11.34 -1.91 -5.38
C ALA A 167 12.69 -1.79 -6.11
N PHE A 168 13.78 -2.13 -5.41
CA PHE A 168 15.14 -2.03 -5.95
C PHE A 168 15.94 -3.28 -5.62
N GLY A 169 16.64 -3.84 -6.62
CA GLY A 169 17.46 -5.04 -6.49
C GLY A 169 16.72 -6.33 -6.87
N LYS A 170 16.98 -7.41 -6.14
CA LYS A 170 16.42 -8.74 -6.40
C LYS A 170 14.94 -8.78 -6.10
N TYR A 171 14.13 -9.25 -7.05
CA TYR A 171 12.71 -9.50 -6.82
C TYR A 171 12.44 -10.96 -6.44
N HIS A 172 12.72 -11.91 -7.33
CA HIS A 172 12.64 -13.36 -7.13
C HIS A 172 11.26 -13.90 -6.71
N GLU A 173 10.19 -13.24 -7.19
CA GLU A 173 8.79 -13.64 -6.96
C GLU A 173 8.02 -13.89 -8.26
N THR A 174 8.69 -13.80 -9.40
CA THR A 174 8.10 -14.06 -10.72
C THR A 174 8.56 -15.44 -11.19
N PRO A 175 7.66 -16.29 -11.69
CA PRO A 175 8.04 -17.60 -12.22
C PRO A 175 8.93 -17.45 -13.47
N PRO A 176 9.91 -18.34 -13.69
CA PRO A 176 10.90 -18.20 -14.76
C PRO A 176 10.30 -18.04 -16.16
N TRP A 177 9.16 -18.71 -16.42
CA TRP A 177 8.48 -18.65 -17.72
C TRP A 177 7.78 -17.30 -17.98
N GLU A 178 7.75 -16.38 -17.02
CA GLU A 178 7.21 -15.01 -17.18
C GLU A 178 8.29 -13.93 -17.11
N VAL A 179 9.57 -14.29 -17.00
CA VAL A 179 10.69 -13.33 -16.92
C VAL A 179 11.07 -12.76 -18.31
N SER A 180 10.43 -13.23 -19.38
CA SER A 180 10.64 -12.71 -20.73
C SER A 180 10.04 -11.32 -20.91
N VAL A 181 10.72 -10.47 -21.68
CA VAL A 181 10.20 -9.17 -22.14
C VAL A 181 8.95 -9.30 -23.01
N SER A 182 8.68 -10.50 -23.56
CA SER A 182 7.46 -10.79 -24.30
C SER A 182 6.22 -10.96 -23.39
N GLY A 183 6.42 -11.07 -22.08
CA GLY A 183 5.37 -11.27 -21.10
C GLY A 183 4.88 -12.73 -20.98
N PRO A 184 3.80 -12.97 -20.22
CA PRO A 184 2.97 -11.96 -19.54
C PRO A 184 3.72 -11.19 -18.44
N LEU A 185 3.37 -9.92 -18.23
CA LEU A 185 4.03 -9.04 -17.25
C LEU A 185 3.26 -8.93 -15.93
N ASP A 186 2.17 -9.67 -15.76
CA ASP A 186 1.22 -9.53 -14.63
C ASP A 186 1.89 -9.70 -13.26
N ARG A 187 2.91 -10.56 -13.18
CA ARG A 187 3.64 -10.87 -11.94
C ARG A 187 4.98 -10.14 -11.84
N TRP A 188 5.25 -9.19 -12.73
CA TRP A 188 6.39 -8.29 -12.58
C TRP A 188 6.14 -7.31 -11.44
N PRO A 189 7.19 -6.78 -10.79
CA PRO A 189 7.05 -5.85 -9.68
C PRO A 189 6.10 -4.68 -9.99
N THR A 190 6.19 -4.14 -11.21
CA THR A 190 5.40 -2.98 -11.67
C THR A 190 3.91 -3.27 -11.84
N HIS A 191 3.54 -4.54 -12.03
CA HIS A 191 2.16 -5.01 -12.08
C HIS A 191 1.72 -5.69 -10.77
N SER A 192 2.63 -5.80 -9.81
CA SER A 192 2.45 -6.45 -8.52
C SER A 192 2.53 -5.45 -7.36
N GLY A 193 2.11 -4.21 -7.61
CA GLY A 193 1.92 -3.20 -6.58
C GLY A 193 3.02 -2.16 -6.44
N PHE A 194 4.11 -2.24 -7.20
CA PHE A 194 5.15 -1.21 -7.21
C PHE A 194 4.96 -0.24 -8.39
N ASP A 195 5.06 1.08 -8.17
CA ASP A 195 5.05 2.06 -9.26
C ASP A 195 6.38 2.09 -10.02
N LYS A 196 7.48 1.73 -9.34
CA LYS A 196 8.82 1.72 -9.90
C LYS A 196 9.59 0.45 -9.52
N PHE A 197 10.34 -0.08 -10.48
CA PHE A 197 11.26 -1.19 -10.25
C PHE A 197 12.59 -0.93 -10.94
N TYR A 198 13.69 -1.26 -10.27
CA TYR A 198 15.02 -1.34 -10.87
C TYR A 198 15.82 -2.46 -10.24
N GLY A 199 16.20 -3.46 -11.02
CA GLY A 199 16.92 -4.62 -10.54
C GLY A 199 16.72 -5.82 -11.45
N PHE A 200 16.74 -7.02 -10.88
CA PHE A 200 16.62 -8.27 -11.61
C PHE A 200 15.52 -9.14 -11.01
N ILE A 201 14.89 -9.95 -11.86
CA ILE A 201 13.67 -10.67 -11.54
C ILE A 201 13.95 -12.07 -10.98
N GLY A 202 14.97 -12.75 -11.51
CA GLY A 202 15.29 -14.13 -11.16
C GLY A 202 16.03 -14.28 -9.84
N GLY A 203 16.51 -15.50 -9.62
CA GLY A 203 17.26 -15.90 -8.44
C GLY A 203 18.74 -15.53 -8.42
N GLU A 204 19.22 -14.73 -9.36
CA GLU A 204 20.65 -14.41 -9.49
C GLU A 204 21.23 -13.73 -8.23
N THR A 205 22.55 -13.77 -8.08
CA THR A 205 23.30 -13.19 -6.95
C THR A 205 24.57 -12.49 -7.43
#